data_AF-A0A1V5Z8Z5-F1
#
_entry.id   AF-A0A1V5Z8Z5-F1
#
_cell.length_a   1.000
_cell.length_b   1.000
_cell.length_c   1.000
_cell.angle_alpha   90.00
_cell.angle_beta   90.00
_cell.angle_gamma   90.00
#
_symmetry.space_group_name_H-M   'P 1'
#
loop_
_entity.id
_entity.type
_entity.pdbx_description
1 polymer ?
#
loop_
_entity_poly.entity_id
_entity_poly.type
_entity_poly.pdbx_seq_one_letter_code
_entity_poly.pdbx_strand_id
1 'polypeptide(L)'
;MRRICDTPLTLRVGRQELLFGNGWLLSNMLTPSQYLSHDAIRLTYTGTNYTVDAFAAKHNDSMQLFDDQKNLYGIWGTYTGFKPLSMSAYWLYVHDNTDIETGESTALGSWVNSLLGRHFGSTKLHTLGIHLLGKHAGFDYSLQTAYQFGDAEHIGAMFNNGGIFYGDNDAKYDNWGGEAILGYTFEDITWKPRPFIMGVYFQGEDNRDVSFQEWLNPFYEPEASVSFNRLFSDRNYSWTINDNSWLSNFIQLSAGLELQLTEKVLLNMRVSKNWADEPFNPPKSIKVGGNRVYVAPNLSFWTDEGSDDLGWEIASYIMYKYSPDLTIGLFGNVLFPDDGLTDGSFLHFYGTQYSGGTDDDTSAYLFWMAILKF
;
A
#
# COMPACT_ATOMS: atom_id res chain seq x y z
N MET A 1 4.78 19.54 24.03
CA MET A 1 4.37 18.36 24.84
C MET A 1 4.23 18.79 26.29
N ARG A 2 3.16 18.38 26.99
CA ARG A 2 3.02 18.59 28.43
C ARG A 2 3.03 17.22 29.12
N ARG A 3 3.88 17.05 30.14
CA ARG A 3 3.82 15.89 31.04
C ARG A 3 2.59 16.02 31.94
N ILE A 4 1.86 14.93 32.15
CA ILE A 4 0.68 14.91 33.00
C ILE A 4 1.12 14.52 34.42
N CYS A 5 0.98 15.44 35.38
CA CYS A 5 1.12 15.15 36.82
C CYS A 5 2.40 14.36 37.20
N ASP A 6 3.55 14.73 36.64
CA ASP A 6 4.85 14.05 36.84
C ASP A 6 4.89 12.54 36.50
N THR A 7 3.90 12.06 35.76
CA THR A 7 3.87 10.70 35.22
C THR A 7 4.66 10.60 33.91
N PRO A 8 5.07 9.39 33.49
CA PRO A 8 5.65 9.15 32.15
C PRO A 8 4.64 9.34 30.99
N LEU A 9 3.48 9.94 31.23
CA LEU A 9 2.46 10.22 30.23
C LEU A 9 2.64 11.60 29.60
N THR A 10 2.55 11.64 28.28
CA THR A 10 2.56 12.85 27.47
C THR A 10 1.32 12.91 26.60
N LEU A 11 0.56 14.01 26.68
CA LEU A 11 -0.59 14.28 25.81
C LEU A 11 -0.21 15.32 24.76
N ARG A 12 -0.58 15.05 23.49
CA ARG A 12 -0.49 15.98 22.37
C ARG A 12 -1.85 16.08 21.68
N VAL A 13 -2.34 17.31 21.52
CA VAL A 13 -3.65 17.61 20.91
C VAL A 13 -3.45 18.64 19.81
N GLY A 14 -4.15 18.45 18.69
CA GLY A 14 -4.12 19.33 17.52
C GLY A 14 -3.42 18.68 16.33
N ARG A 15 -3.13 19.48 15.31
CA ARG A 15 -2.47 19.02 14.08
C ARG A 15 -1.08 18.49 14.37
N GLN A 16 -0.81 17.26 13.95
CA GLN A 16 0.44 16.56 14.21
C GLN A 16 0.73 15.49 13.18
N GLU A 17 2.02 15.20 13.00
CA GLU A 17 2.48 14.05 12.24
C GLU A 17 2.26 12.76 13.02
N LEU A 18 1.82 11.71 12.32
CA LEU A 18 1.69 10.35 12.83
C LEU A 18 2.62 9.42 12.03
N LEU A 19 3.92 9.54 12.28
CA LEU A 19 4.93 8.65 11.73
C LEU A 19 5.23 7.53 12.74
N PHE A 20 5.02 6.28 12.34
CA PHE A 20 5.31 5.10 13.14
C PHE A 20 6.15 4.08 12.38
N GLY A 21 7.01 3.37 13.12
CA GLY A 21 7.97 2.43 12.53
C GLY A 21 8.87 3.14 11.52
N ASN A 22 8.91 2.62 10.30
CA ASN A 22 9.68 3.15 9.18
C ASN A 22 8.79 3.84 8.11
N GLY A 23 7.53 4.16 8.43
CA GLY A 23 6.57 4.75 7.49
C GLY A 23 5.77 3.74 6.64
N TRP A 24 5.93 2.43 6.84
CA TRP A 24 5.31 1.41 5.98
C TRP A 24 3.78 1.44 5.91
N LEU A 25 3.09 1.81 7.00
CA LEU A 25 1.62 2.00 7.02
C LEU A 25 1.19 3.40 7.44
N LEU A 26 1.96 4.06 8.32
CA LEU A 26 1.68 5.41 8.81
C LEU A 26 2.94 6.25 8.65
N SER A 27 2.96 7.07 7.60
CA SER A 27 4.00 8.06 7.35
C SER A 27 3.50 9.49 7.59
N ASN A 28 4.45 10.42 7.70
CA ASN A 28 4.21 11.86 7.63
C ASN A 28 4.40 12.41 6.21
N MET A 29 4.52 11.54 5.21
CA MET A 29 4.70 11.89 3.80
C MET A 29 3.76 11.07 2.93
N LEU A 30 3.31 11.64 1.82
CA LEU A 30 2.58 10.94 0.76
C LEU A 30 3.50 10.71 -0.45
N THR A 31 4.24 11.76 -0.80
CA THR A 31 5.29 11.77 -1.83
C THR A 31 6.48 12.56 -1.28
N PRO A 32 7.67 12.51 -1.91
CA PRO A 32 8.84 13.27 -1.45
C PRO A 32 8.62 14.79 -1.28
N SER A 33 7.58 15.36 -1.91
CA SER A 33 7.22 16.77 -1.85
C SER A 33 5.92 17.07 -1.09
N GLN A 34 5.14 16.05 -0.70
CA GLN A 34 3.85 16.22 -0.02
C GLN A 34 3.88 15.56 1.36
N TYR A 35 3.65 16.38 2.39
CA TYR A 35 3.61 15.94 3.78
C TYR A 35 2.18 15.69 4.25
N LEU A 36 2.02 14.71 5.13
CA LEU A 36 0.76 14.34 5.76
C LEU A 36 0.77 14.76 7.22
N SER A 37 -0.35 15.32 7.67
CA SER A 37 -0.58 15.66 9.07
C SER A 37 -2.02 15.37 9.45
N HIS A 38 -2.25 15.03 10.71
CA HIS A 38 -3.56 14.66 11.21
C HIS A 38 -3.98 15.59 12.34
N ASP A 39 -5.23 16.02 12.33
CA ASP A 39 -5.86 16.59 13.51
C ASP A 39 -6.16 15.45 14.48
N ALA A 40 -5.39 15.37 15.56
CA ALA A 40 -5.37 14.19 16.41
C ALA A 40 -5.22 14.51 17.90
N ILE A 41 -5.63 13.55 18.72
CA ILE A 41 -5.27 13.41 20.13
C ILE A 41 -4.37 12.20 20.23
N ARG A 42 -3.17 12.37 20.81
CA ARG A 42 -2.18 11.31 21.03
C ARG A 42 -1.73 11.31 22.48
N LEU A 43 -1.81 10.13 23.11
CA LEU A 43 -1.29 9.87 24.43
C LEU A 43 -0.10 8.91 24.30
N THR A 44 1.05 9.33 24.82
CA THR A 44 2.29 8.54 24.82
C THR A 44 2.65 8.19 26.26
N TYR A 45 2.87 6.91 26.53
CA TYR A 45 3.47 6.41 27.77
C TYR A 45 4.90 5.94 27.50
N THR A 46 5.87 6.48 28.25
CA THR A 46 7.29 6.12 28.11
C THR A 46 7.80 5.36 29.34
N GLY A 47 7.97 4.05 29.22
CA GLY A 47 8.65 3.21 30.21
C GLY A 47 10.17 3.21 30.03
N THR A 48 10.88 2.37 30.79
CA THR A 48 12.35 2.27 30.73
C THR A 48 12.86 1.75 29.37
N ASN A 49 12.21 0.71 28.84
CA ASN A 49 12.62 0.01 27.62
C ASN A 49 11.45 -0.17 26.65
N TYR A 50 10.37 0.60 26.82
CA TYR A 50 9.23 0.54 25.93
C TYR A 50 8.48 1.87 25.86
N THR A 51 7.75 2.05 24.77
CA THR A 51 6.87 3.19 24.53
C THR A 51 5.55 2.67 24.01
N VAL A 52 4.45 3.23 24.49
CA VAL A 52 3.10 2.92 23.99
C VAL A 52 2.43 4.23 23.61
N ASP A 53 1.98 4.30 22.37
CA ASP A 53 1.18 5.39 21.85
C ASP A 53 -0.25 4.92 21.63
N ALA A 54 -1.22 5.70 22.08
CA ALA A 54 -2.61 5.56 21.72
C ALA A 54 -3.09 6.87 21.09
N PHE A 55 -3.78 6.80 19.97
CA PHE A 55 -4.25 7.99 19.26
C PHE A 55 -5.62 7.81 18.61
N ALA A 56 -6.29 8.94 18.45
CA ALA A 56 -7.48 9.12 17.63
C ALA A 56 -7.26 10.34 16.73
N ALA A 57 -7.52 10.20 15.44
CA ALA A 57 -7.17 11.14 14.41
C ALA A 57 -8.28 11.24 13.36
N LYS A 58 -8.43 12.41 12.76
CA LYS A 58 -9.22 12.55 11.52
C LYS A 58 -8.43 12.06 10.32
N HIS A 59 -9.10 11.36 9.42
CA HIS A 59 -8.55 11.01 8.12
C HIS A 59 -8.37 12.30 7.29
N ASN A 60 -7.28 12.40 6.54
CA ASN A 60 -6.75 13.66 5.99
C ASN A 60 -7.58 14.28 4.83
N ASP A 61 -8.83 13.87 4.62
CA ASP A 61 -9.64 14.32 3.47
C ASP A 61 -10.54 15.53 3.76
N SER A 62 -10.68 15.97 5.02
CA SER A 62 -11.62 17.04 5.34
C SER A 62 -10.94 18.21 6.05
N MET A 63 -10.91 19.38 5.41
CA MET A 63 -10.74 20.69 6.06
C MET A 63 -11.90 21.04 7.03
N GLN A 64 -12.78 20.09 7.34
CA GLN A 64 -13.96 20.26 8.17
C GLN A 64 -13.76 19.53 9.52
N LEU A 65 -13.53 20.30 10.58
CA LEU A 65 -13.19 19.82 11.93
C LEU A 65 -14.30 18.98 12.62
N PHE A 66 -15.49 18.86 12.01
CA PHE A 66 -16.66 18.20 12.58
C PHE A 66 -17.20 17.05 11.74
N ASP A 67 -16.48 16.66 10.69
CA ASP A 67 -16.86 15.52 9.86
C ASP A 67 -16.49 14.22 10.59
N ASP A 68 -17.48 13.43 11.01
CA ASP A 68 -17.32 12.13 11.66
C ASP A 68 -17.22 10.97 10.69
N GLN A 69 -17.20 11.25 9.38
CA GLN A 69 -17.23 10.21 8.36
C GLN A 69 -15.93 9.39 8.35
N LYS A 70 -14.75 10.01 8.35
CA LYS A 70 -13.48 9.26 8.24
C LYS A 70 -12.56 9.45 9.46
N ASN A 71 -12.40 8.39 10.24
CA ASN A 71 -11.56 8.40 11.45
C ASN A 71 -10.48 7.32 11.43
N LEU A 72 -9.35 7.64 12.04
CA LEU A 72 -8.23 6.74 12.26
C LEU A 72 -7.95 6.63 13.76
N TYR A 73 -7.88 5.40 14.26
CA TYR A 73 -7.49 5.09 15.63
C TYR A 73 -6.28 4.16 15.62
N GLY A 74 -5.48 4.22 16.67
CA GLY A 74 -4.39 3.27 16.79
C GLY A 74 -3.80 3.15 18.17
N ILE A 75 -3.24 1.97 18.42
CA ILE A 75 -2.35 1.68 19.54
C ILE A 75 -1.07 1.11 18.96
N TRP A 76 0.06 1.71 19.33
CA TRP A 76 1.39 1.31 18.87
C TRP A 76 2.32 1.14 20.05
N GLY A 77 2.75 -0.11 20.30
CA GLY A 77 3.77 -0.42 21.29
C GLY A 77 5.12 -0.64 20.64
N THR A 78 6.19 -0.16 21.26
CA THR A 78 7.58 -0.48 20.87
C THR A 78 8.37 -0.86 22.10
N TYR A 79 9.11 -1.97 22.04
CA TYR A 79 10.01 -2.47 23.07
C TYR A 79 11.44 -2.55 22.53
N THR A 80 12.38 -2.00 23.29
CA THR A 80 13.81 -1.89 22.93
C THR A 80 14.73 -2.53 23.97
N GLY A 81 14.16 -3.27 24.93
CA GLY A 81 14.94 -3.85 26.03
C GLY A 81 15.84 -5.03 25.62
N PHE A 82 15.58 -5.64 24.47
CA PHE A 82 16.42 -6.72 23.92
C PHE A 82 17.38 -6.15 22.87
N LYS A 83 18.65 -5.93 23.25
CA LYS A 83 19.66 -5.28 22.41
C LYS A 83 20.35 -6.27 21.46
N PRO A 84 19.62 -6.85 20.50
CA PRO A 84 19.90 -6.55 19.09
C PRO A 84 18.66 -6.14 18.28
N LEU A 85 17.48 -6.05 18.91
CA LEU A 85 16.20 -6.00 18.22
C LEU A 85 15.22 -5.02 18.92
N SER A 86 14.73 -4.05 18.15
CA SER A 86 13.54 -3.28 18.47
C SER A 86 12.31 -4.04 17.95
N MET A 87 11.30 -4.19 18.79
CA MET A 87 10.07 -4.90 18.46
C MET A 87 8.88 -3.97 18.65
N SER A 88 8.06 -3.82 17.63
CA SER A 88 6.80 -3.12 17.73
C SER A 88 5.64 -4.07 17.44
N ALA A 89 4.52 -3.83 18.10
CA ALA A 89 3.24 -4.45 17.80
C ALA A 89 2.18 -3.35 17.83
N TYR A 90 1.22 -3.43 16.91
CA TYR A 90 0.24 -2.38 16.73
C TYR A 90 -1.12 -2.90 16.30
N TRP A 91 -2.12 -2.11 16.65
CA TRP A 91 -3.47 -2.19 16.11
C TRP A 91 -3.84 -0.83 15.55
N LEU A 92 -4.25 -0.79 14.29
CA LEU A 92 -4.80 0.38 13.63
C LEU A 92 -6.24 0.10 13.24
N TYR A 93 -7.07 1.13 13.25
CA TYR A 93 -8.47 1.03 12.86
C TYR A 93 -8.87 2.26 12.04
N VAL A 94 -9.24 2.03 10.78
CA VAL A 94 -9.87 3.03 9.92
C VAL A 94 -11.36 2.76 9.89
N HIS A 95 -12.13 3.79 10.18
CA HIS A 95 -13.59 3.77 10.11
C HIS A 95 -14.03 4.83 9.11
N ASP A 96 -14.65 4.37 8.02
CA ASP A 96 -15.24 5.22 6.99
C ASP A 96 -16.77 5.04 6.98
N ASN A 97 -17.44 6.05 7.50
CA ASN A 97 -18.88 6.24 7.60
C ASN A 97 -19.41 7.19 6.50
N THR A 98 -18.65 7.49 5.43
CA THR A 98 -19.24 8.26 4.33
C THR A 98 -20.43 7.51 3.75
N ASP A 99 -21.48 8.26 3.40
CA ASP A 99 -22.64 7.66 2.74
C ASP A 99 -22.21 7.10 1.38
N ILE A 100 -22.57 5.84 1.13
CA ILE A 100 -22.31 5.18 -0.15
C ILE A 100 -23.52 5.42 -1.05
N GLU A 101 -23.36 6.30 -2.05
CA GLU A 101 -24.37 6.48 -3.09
C GLU A 101 -24.48 5.22 -3.93
N THR A 102 -25.66 4.60 -3.92
CA THR A 102 -25.97 3.44 -4.76
C THR A 102 -26.66 3.91 -6.04
N GLY A 103 -25.94 3.81 -7.16
CA GLY A 103 -26.44 4.13 -8.50
C GLY A 103 -27.11 2.92 -9.16
N GLU A 104 -28.11 2.33 -8.49
CA GLU A 104 -28.78 1.12 -8.97
C GLU A 104 -29.22 1.30 -10.42
N SER A 105 -28.71 0.44 -11.30
CA SER A 105 -28.82 0.63 -12.75
C SER A 105 -30.22 0.35 -13.30
N THR A 106 -31.09 -0.31 -12.52
CA THR A 106 -32.45 -0.68 -12.94
C THR A 106 -33.48 -0.37 -11.87
N ALA A 107 -34.67 0.07 -12.30
CA ALA A 107 -35.80 0.34 -11.38
C ALA A 107 -36.29 -0.92 -10.65
N LEU A 108 -36.18 -2.09 -11.29
CA LEU A 108 -36.50 -3.37 -10.67
C LEU A 108 -35.47 -3.74 -9.60
N GLY A 109 -34.17 -3.63 -9.91
CA GLY A 109 -33.09 -3.85 -8.95
C GLY A 109 -33.25 -2.95 -7.73
N SER A 110 -33.51 -1.66 -7.95
CA SER A 110 -33.76 -0.70 -6.88
C SER A 110 -34.92 -1.10 -5.97
N TRP A 111 -36.05 -1.50 -6.56
CA TRP A 111 -37.20 -1.97 -5.79
C TRP A 111 -36.89 -3.25 -5.00
N VAL A 112 -36.19 -4.22 -5.59
CA VAL A 112 -35.83 -5.48 -4.93
C VAL A 112 -34.82 -5.25 -3.79
N ASN A 113 -33.73 -4.52 -4.04
CA ASN A 113 -32.72 -4.21 -3.02
C ASN A 113 -33.34 -3.45 -1.83
N SER A 114 -34.23 -2.49 -2.11
CA SER A 114 -34.97 -1.78 -1.08
C SER A 114 -35.86 -2.71 -0.25
N LEU A 115 -36.58 -3.65 -0.89
CA LEU A 115 -37.40 -4.64 -0.18
C LEU A 115 -36.57 -5.60 0.68
N LEU A 116 -35.38 -5.97 0.21
CA LEU A 116 -34.46 -6.88 0.91
C LEU A 116 -33.60 -6.15 1.95
N GLY A 117 -33.67 -4.82 2.02
CA GLY A 117 -32.85 -4.01 2.92
C GLY A 117 -31.35 -4.07 2.61
N ARG A 118 -30.99 -4.27 1.34
CA ARG A 118 -29.60 -4.29 0.88
C ARG A 118 -29.06 -2.87 0.80
N HIS A 119 -28.48 -2.41 1.90
CA HIS A 119 -27.83 -1.12 2.00
C HIS A 119 -26.36 -1.34 2.38
N PHE A 120 -25.48 -0.56 1.75
CA PHE A 120 -24.09 -0.55 2.15
C PHE A 120 -23.94 0.15 3.49
N GLY A 121 -23.08 -0.44 4.33
CA GLY A 121 -22.78 0.05 5.65
C GLY A 121 -21.60 1.03 5.66
N SER A 122 -20.75 0.86 6.66
CA SER A 122 -19.50 1.60 6.82
C SER A 122 -18.32 0.67 6.64
N THR A 123 -17.22 1.19 6.11
CA THR A 123 -15.98 0.43 6.02
C THR A 123 -15.25 0.46 7.36
N LYS A 124 -14.92 -0.72 7.89
CA LYS A 124 -14.28 -0.93 9.19
C LYS A 124 -13.01 -1.75 9.01
N LEU A 125 -11.93 -1.08 8.67
CA LEU A 125 -10.64 -1.72 8.43
C LEU A 125 -9.83 -1.78 9.72
N HIS A 126 -9.69 -2.97 10.29
CA HIS A 126 -8.73 -3.25 11.36
C HIS A 126 -7.41 -3.75 10.76
N THR A 127 -6.30 -3.33 11.34
CA THR A 127 -4.97 -3.81 10.97
C THR A 127 -4.21 -4.20 12.22
N LEU A 128 -3.83 -5.47 12.35
CA LEU A 128 -2.91 -5.95 13.39
C LEU A 128 -1.56 -6.20 12.75
N GLY A 129 -0.48 -5.75 13.38
CA GLY A 129 0.84 -5.98 12.82
C GLY A 129 1.97 -5.91 13.81
N ILE A 130 3.13 -6.33 13.30
CA ILE A 130 4.41 -6.33 14.02
C ILE A 130 5.49 -5.69 13.15
N HIS A 131 6.48 -5.09 13.79
CA HIS A 131 7.68 -4.58 13.15
C HIS A 131 8.90 -4.93 13.99
N LEU A 132 9.83 -5.68 13.40
CA LEU A 132 11.07 -6.14 14.01
C LEU A 132 12.23 -5.48 13.28
N LEU A 133 13.02 -4.67 13.98
CA LEU A 133 14.17 -3.97 13.41
C LEU A 133 15.41 -4.25 14.26
N GLY A 134 16.49 -4.70 13.64
CA GLY A 134 17.70 -5.02 14.40
C GLY A 134 18.99 -4.97 13.61
N LYS A 135 20.10 -4.97 14.35
CA LYS A 135 21.46 -5.05 13.82
C LYS A 135 22.33 -5.84 14.79
N HIS A 136 23.03 -6.85 14.30
CA HIS A 136 23.96 -7.67 15.08
C HIS A 136 25.08 -8.24 14.20
N ALA A 137 26.34 -8.11 14.65
CA ALA A 137 27.50 -8.73 14.02
C ALA A 137 27.59 -8.53 12.49
N GLY A 138 27.37 -7.30 12.02
CA GLY A 138 27.40 -6.95 10.60
C GLY A 138 26.07 -7.19 9.87
N PHE A 139 25.20 -8.05 10.37
CA PHE A 139 23.83 -8.20 9.85
C PHE A 139 22.93 -7.08 10.33
N ASP A 140 22.05 -6.64 9.45
CA ASP A 140 20.89 -5.84 9.80
C ASP A 140 19.64 -6.41 9.12
N TYR A 141 18.52 -6.28 9.80
CA TYR A 141 17.26 -6.89 9.37
C TYR A 141 16.07 -6.03 9.77
N SER A 142 15.09 -6.02 8.89
CA SER A 142 13.79 -5.39 9.08
C SER A 142 12.72 -6.39 8.64
N LEU A 143 11.76 -6.68 9.50
CA LEU A 143 10.56 -7.44 9.15
C LEU A 143 9.36 -6.64 9.62
N GLN A 144 8.49 -6.28 8.69
CA GLN A 144 7.19 -5.71 9.00
C GLN A 144 6.11 -6.56 8.35
N THR A 145 5.09 -6.91 9.11
CA THR A 145 3.94 -7.64 8.58
C THR A 145 2.67 -7.21 9.29
N ALA A 146 1.56 -7.23 8.56
CA ALA A 146 0.26 -6.94 9.10
C ALA A 146 -0.81 -7.80 8.43
N TYR A 147 -1.88 -8.01 9.18
CA TYR A 147 -3.10 -8.66 8.74
C TYR A 147 -4.26 -7.68 8.88
N GLN A 148 -5.10 -7.61 7.85
CA GLN A 148 -6.23 -6.71 7.75
C GLN A 148 -7.54 -7.47 7.74
N PHE A 149 -8.48 -7.01 8.56
CA PHE A 149 -9.80 -7.63 8.67
C PHE A 149 -10.90 -6.61 8.95
N GLY A 150 -12.14 -6.98 8.63
CA GLY A 150 -13.36 -6.21 8.89
C GLY A 150 -14.08 -5.83 7.60
N ASP A 151 -14.99 -4.87 7.69
CA ASP A 151 -15.96 -4.61 6.61
C ASP A 151 -15.36 -3.72 5.50
N ALA A 152 -15.56 -4.08 4.24
CA ALA A 152 -15.03 -3.40 3.05
C ALA A 152 -16.12 -2.80 2.15
N GLU A 153 -17.22 -2.33 2.75
CA GLU A 153 -18.44 -1.81 2.10
C GLU A 153 -18.18 -0.86 0.92
N HIS A 154 -17.27 0.13 1.07
CA HIS A 154 -16.96 1.09 0.01
C HIS A 154 -16.28 0.44 -1.20
N ILE A 155 -15.46 -0.58 -0.99
CA ILE A 155 -14.87 -1.38 -2.09
C ILE A 155 -15.97 -2.23 -2.70
N GLY A 156 -16.77 -2.91 -1.88
CA GLY A 156 -17.89 -3.74 -2.31
C GLY A 156 -18.87 -3.02 -3.24
N ALA A 157 -19.18 -1.76 -2.94
CA ALA A 157 -20.05 -0.91 -3.76
C ALA A 157 -19.49 -0.62 -5.17
N MET A 158 -18.19 -0.80 -5.41
CA MET A 158 -17.57 -0.61 -6.73
C MET A 158 -17.82 -1.79 -7.68
N PHE A 159 -18.22 -2.96 -7.17
CA PHE A 159 -18.34 -4.19 -7.96
C PHE A 159 -19.77 -4.45 -8.43
N ASN A 160 -20.20 -3.74 -9.47
CA ASN A 160 -21.52 -3.94 -10.06
C ASN A 160 -21.47 -4.87 -11.28
N ASN A 161 -22.33 -5.88 -11.32
CA ASN A 161 -22.45 -6.82 -12.45
C ASN A 161 -23.59 -6.48 -13.44
N GLY A 162 -24.32 -5.39 -13.21
CA GLY A 162 -25.45 -4.96 -14.05
C GLY A 162 -26.72 -5.82 -13.88
N GLY A 163 -26.75 -6.73 -12.92
CA GLY A 163 -27.89 -7.56 -12.56
C GLY A 163 -28.90 -6.86 -11.64
N ILE A 164 -29.70 -7.67 -10.93
CA ILE A 164 -30.68 -7.17 -9.95
C ILE A 164 -29.98 -6.62 -8.70
N PHE A 165 -28.91 -7.28 -8.27
CA PHE A 165 -28.12 -6.90 -7.11
C PHE A 165 -26.99 -5.95 -7.50
N TYR A 166 -26.85 -4.86 -6.73
CA TYR A 166 -25.83 -3.84 -6.97
C TYR A 166 -24.71 -4.00 -5.94
N GLY A 167 -23.47 -4.20 -6.40
CA GLY A 167 -22.30 -4.30 -5.53
C GLY A 167 -22.28 -5.56 -4.66
N ASP A 168 -21.17 -5.73 -3.93
CA ASP A 168 -21.01 -6.73 -2.89
C ASP A 168 -21.16 -6.07 -1.51
N ASN A 169 -22.31 -6.24 -0.86
CA ASN A 169 -22.58 -5.67 0.46
C ASN A 169 -22.19 -6.58 1.63
N ASP A 170 -21.40 -7.64 1.38
CA ASP A 170 -20.74 -8.45 2.43
C ASP A 170 -19.21 -8.47 2.25
N ALA A 171 -18.67 -7.59 1.38
CA ALA A 171 -17.25 -7.44 1.13
C ALA A 171 -16.45 -7.25 2.42
N LYS A 172 -15.36 -7.99 2.58
CA LYS A 172 -14.51 -7.97 3.78
C LYS A 172 -13.05 -7.82 3.43
N TYR A 173 -12.31 -7.14 4.30
CA TYR A 173 -10.87 -7.30 4.37
C TYR A 173 -10.55 -8.65 4.98
N ASP A 174 -9.59 -9.36 4.38
CA ASP A 174 -8.97 -10.59 4.87
C ASP A 174 -7.59 -10.74 4.23
N ASN A 175 -6.73 -9.74 4.42
CA ASN A 175 -5.53 -9.56 3.61
C ASN A 175 -4.27 -9.49 4.45
N TRP A 176 -3.23 -10.21 4.02
CA TRP A 176 -1.88 -10.10 4.55
C TRP A 176 -1.03 -9.10 3.77
N GLY A 177 -0.10 -8.47 4.48
CA GLY A 177 0.95 -7.67 3.87
C GLY A 177 2.25 -7.82 4.65
N GLY A 178 3.38 -7.63 3.97
CA GLY A 178 4.68 -7.60 4.61
C GLY A 178 5.83 -7.09 3.76
N GLU A 179 6.87 -6.66 4.46
CA GLU A 179 8.19 -6.33 3.94
C GLU A 179 9.24 -7.01 4.81
N ALA A 180 10.21 -7.66 4.19
CA ALA A 180 11.38 -8.21 4.85
C ALA A 180 12.65 -7.75 4.14
N ILE A 181 13.62 -7.25 4.89
CA ILE A 181 14.96 -6.88 4.41
C ILE A 181 15.98 -7.59 5.28
N LEU A 182 16.97 -8.21 4.66
CA LEU A 182 18.15 -8.77 5.32
C LEU A 182 19.40 -8.33 4.58
N GLY A 183 20.33 -7.69 5.29
CA GLY A 183 21.61 -7.23 4.75
C GLY A 183 22.79 -7.63 5.62
N TYR A 184 23.99 -7.57 5.03
CA TYR A 184 25.25 -7.75 5.74
C TYR A 184 26.25 -6.69 5.31
N THR A 185 26.74 -5.88 6.25
CA THR A 185 27.76 -4.85 5.98
C THR A 185 29.16 -5.39 6.20
N PHE A 186 30.00 -5.35 5.17
CA PHE A 186 31.44 -5.60 5.29
C PHE A 186 32.16 -4.34 5.78
N GLU A 187 32.18 -4.11 7.09
CA GLU A 187 32.70 -2.87 7.70
C GLU A 187 34.18 -2.59 7.40
N ASP A 188 34.99 -3.64 7.19
CA ASP A 188 36.44 -3.56 6.98
C ASP A 188 36.88 -3.51 5.50
N ILE A 189 35.91 -3.53 4.56
CA ILE A 189 36.19 -3.47 3.12
C ILE A 189 35.98 -2.03 2.62
N THR A 190 36.82 -1.59 1.69
CA THR A 190 36.66 -0.27 1.03
C THR A 190 35.24 -0.10 0.49
N TRP A 191 34.65 1.07 0.77
CA TRP A 191 33.25 1.43 0.51
C TRP A 191 32.19 0.69 1.32
N LYS A 192 32.58 -0.14 2.30
CA LYS A 192 31.66 -0.85 3.21
C LYS A 192 30.49 -1.51 2.48
N PRO A 193 30.75 -2.40 1.50
CA PRO A 193 29.69 -2.99 0.70
C PRO A 193 28.68 -3.67 1.60
N ARG A 194 27.40 -3.46 1.30
CA ARG A 194 26.28 -4.07 1.98
C ARG A 194 25.35 -4.72 0.96
N PRO A 195 25.61 -5.97 0.56
CA PRO A 195 24.60 -6.74 -0.16
C PRO A 195 23.38 -6.96 0.75
N PHE A 196 22.20 -6.96 0.13
CA PHE A 196 20.95 -7.24 0.82
C PHE A 196 19.96 -7.96 -0.09
N ILE A 197 19.02 -8.66 0.54
CA ILE A 197 17.82 -9.17 -0.10
C ILE A 197 16.60 -8.47 0.49
N MET A 198 15.57 -8.30 -0.32
CA MET A 198 14.29 -7.74 0.12
C MET A 198 13.14 -8.53 -0.50
N GLY A 199 12.14 -8.84 0.32
CA GLY A 199 10.86 -9.39 -0.12
C GLY A 199 9.73 -8.45 0.27
N VAL A 200 8.77 -8.25 -0.63
CA VAL A 200 7.56 -7.46 -0.44
C VAL A 200 6.39 -8.31 -0.89
N TYR A 201 5.33 -8.31 -0.09
CA TYR A 201 4.10 -9.03 -0.37
C TYR A 201 2.91 -8.18 0.08
N PHE A 202 1.97 -7.93 -0.82
CA PHE A 202 0.69 -7.32 -0.53
C PHE A 202 -0.38 -8.18 -1.17
N GLN A 203 -1.16 -8.87 -0.34
CA GLN A 203 -2.17 -9.80 -0.82
C GLN A 203 -3.20 -9.06 -1.68
N GLY A 204 -3.51 -9.66 -2.83
CA GLY A 204 -4.56 -9.22 -3.74
C GLY A 204 -5.70 -10.22 -3.80
N GLU A 205 -6.76 -9.80 -4.48
CA GLU A 205 -7.85 -10.68 -4.91
C GLU A 205 -8.21 -10.27 -6.34
N ASP A 206 -8.66 -11.24 -7.14
CA ASP A 206 -9.38 -10.98 -8.39
C ASP A 206 -10.57 -11.92 -8.53
N ASN A 207 -11.73 -11.46 -8.02
CA ASN A 207 -13.01 -12.18 -8.06
C ASN A 207 -13.90 -11.69 -9.23
N ARG A 208 -13.28 -11.16 -10.29
CA ARG A 208 -14.00 -10.53 -11.43
C ARG A 208 -14.40 -11.52 -12.52
N ASP A 209 -13.83 -12.73 -12.50
CA ASP A 209 -14.19 -13.79 -13.42
C ASP A 209 -15.61 -14.31 -13.17
N VAL A 210 -16.37 -14.47 -14.25
CA VAL A 210 -17.72 -15.03 -14.21
C VAL A 210 -17.88 -16.13 -15.25
N SER A 211 -18.52 -17.23 -14.89
CA SER A 211 -18.89 -18.26 -15.86
C SER A 211 -20.05 -17.80 -16.75
N PHE A 212 -20.24 -18.48 -17.89
CA PHE A 212 -21.39 -18.22 -18.76
C PHE A 212 -22.74 -18.40 -18.03
N GLN A 213 -22.82 -19.38 -17.12
CA GLN A 213 -24.03 -19.65 -16.34
C GLN A 213 -24.32 -18.53 -15.34
N GLU A 214 -23.30 -17.99 -14.67
CA GLU A 214 -23.43 -16.85 -13.76
C GLU A 214 -23.78 -15.57 -14.51
N TRP A 215 -23.15 -15.33 -15.66
CA TRP A 215 -23.47 -14.20 -16.53
C TRP A 215 -24.91 -14.21 -17.03
N LEU A 216 -25.48 -15.39 -17.31
CA LEU A 216 -26.89 -15.54 -17.67
C LEU A 216 -27.84 -15.37 -16.48
N ASN A 217 -27.35 -15.47 -15.25
CA ASN A 217 -28.17 -15.43 -14.04
C ASN A 217 -28.38 -13.98 -13.57
N PRO A 218 -29.59 -13.40 -13.68
CA PRO A 218 -29.85 -12.03 -13.24
C PRO A 218 -29.80 -11.86 -11.71
N PHE A 219 -29.73 -12.96 -10.96
CA PHE A 219 -29.61 -13.00 -9.50
C PHE A 219 -28.19 -13.36 -9.04
N TYR A 220 -27.20 -13.41 -9.94
CA TYR A 220 -25.82 -13.55 -9.53
C TYR A 220 -25.40 -12.34 -8.68
N GLU A 221 -24.70 -12.60 -7.58
CA GLU A 221 -24.15 -11.58 -6.70
C GLU A 221 -22.64 -11.56 -6.95
N PRO A 222 -22.06 -10.41 -7.33
CA PRO A 222 -20.63 -10.32 -7.53
C PRO A 222 -19.92 -10.36 -6.18
N GLU A 223 -18.74 -10.96 -6.14
CA GLU A 223 -17.84 -10.88 -4.99
C GLU A 223 -16.81 -9.77 -5.24
N ALA A 224 -16.61 -8.90 -4.25
CA ALA A 224 -15.62 -7.84 -4.35
C ALA A 224 -14.22 -8.44 -4.41
N SER A 225 -13.33 -7.76 -5.11
CA SER A 225 -11.90 -8.05 -5.04
C SER A 225 -11.26 -7.07 -4.08
N VAL A 226 -10.97 -7.52 -2.86
CA VAL A 226 -10.41 -6.71 -1.79
C VAL A 226 -8.93 -7.02 -1.65
N SER A 227 -8.08 -5.99 -1.71
CA SER A 227 -6.62 -6.15 -1.56
C SER A 227 -6.12 -5.46 -0.30
N PHE A 228 -4.90 -5.79 0.12
CA PHE A 228 -4.25 -5.17 1.27
C PHE A 228 -4.18 -3.63 1.11
N ASN A 229 -4.73 -2.91 2.07
CA ASN A 229 -4.74 -1.45 2.09
C ASN A 229 -3.47 -0.91 2.75
N ARG A 230 -2.73 -0.07 2.03
CA ARG A 230 -1.44 0.46 2.51
C ARG A 230 -1.57 1.70 3.39
N LEU A 231 -2.79 2.05 3.76
CA LEU A 231 -3.14 3.15 4.65
C LEU A 231 -2.50 4.48 4.19
N PHE A 232 -1.49 4.97 4.92
CA PHE A 232 -0.81 6.23 4.66
C PHE A 232 0.69 6.00 4.47
N SER A 233 1.04 4.93 3.78
CA SER A 233 2.43 4.58 3.44
C SER A 233 3.07 5.64 2.56
N ASP A 234 4.37 5.88 2.75
CA ASP A 234 5.24 6.60 1.82
C ASP A 234 6.25 5.67 1.11
N ARG A 235 6.11 4.36 1.31
CA ARG A 235 7.02 3.38 0.72
C ARG A 235 6.65 3.16 -0.73
N ASN A 236 7.55 3.51 -1.63
CA ASN A 236 7.40 3.16 -3.04
C ASN A 236 8.39 2.06 -3.42
N TYR A 237 7.87 0.96 -3.95
CA TYR A 237 8.65 -0.22 -4.34
C TYR A 237 8.98 -0.27 -5.82
N SER A 238 8.24 0.45 -6.66
CA SER A 238 8.45 0.51 -8.09
C SER A 238 7.93 1.83 -8.65
N TRP A 239 8.81 2.83 -8.74
CA TRP A 239 8.46 4.19 -9.20
C TRP A 239 7.98 4.25 -10.65
N THR A 240 8.39 3.30 -11.49
CA THR A 240 7.97 3.22 -12.90
C THR A 240 6.58 2.64 -13.06
N ILE A 241 6.18 1.68 -12.22
CA ILE A 241 4.82 1.13 -12.22
C ILE A 241 3.87 2.11 -11.49
N ASN A 242 4.28 2.64 -10.34
CA ASN A 242 3.48 3.55 -9.55
C ASN A 242 4.34 4.66 -8.97
N ASP A 243 4.05 5.93 -9.27
CA ASP A 243 4.78 7.08 -8.70
C ASP A 243 4.43 7.30 -7.21
N ASN A 244 3.31 6.74 -6.75
CA ASN A 244 2.80 6.86 -5.37
C ASN A 244 3.09 5.59 -4.54
N SER A 245 2.58 5.55 -3.32
CA SER A 245 2.83 4.46 -2.36
C SER A 245 1.62 3.52 -2.22
N TRP A 246 0.83 3.37 -3.29
CA TRP A 246 -0.50 2.74 -3.23
C TRP A 246 -0.58 1.38 -3.94
N LEU A 247 0.56 0.82 -4.36
CA LEU A 247 0.64 -0.52 -4.95
C LEU A 247 0.16 -1.59 -3.97
N SER A 248 -0.83 -2.39 -4.36
CA SER A 248 -1.25 -3.62 -3.70
C SER A 248 -1.48 -4.71 -4.74
N ASN A 249 -1.90 -5.91 -4.33
CA ASN A 249 -1.92 -7.08 -5.21
C ASN A 249 -0.53 -7.30 -5.85
N PHE A 250 0.52 -7.28 -5.02
CA PHE A 250 1.88 -7.06 -5.50
C PHE A 250 2.91 -7.87 -4.71
N ILE A 251 3.78 -8.55 -5.46
CA ILE A 251 4.91 -9.33 -4.94
C ILE A 251 6.19 -8.77 -5.56
N GLN A 252 7.22 -8.55 -4.74
CA GLN A 252 8.55 -8.20 -5.24
C GLN A 252 9.63 -8.97 -4.49
N LEU A 253 10.54 -9.56 -5.23
CA LEU A 253 11.79 -10.11 -4.70
C LEU A 253 12.95 -9.31 -5.27
N SER A 254 13.87 -8.90 -4.41
CA SER A 254 14.99 -8.06 -4.79
C SER A 254 16.31 -8.52 -4.21
N ALA A 255 17.37 -8.31 -4.97
CA ALA A 255 18.75 -8.33 -4.51
C ALA A 255 19.36 -6.96 -4.77
N GLY A 256 20.09 -6.42 -3.78
CA GLY A 256 20.70 -5.12 -3.90
C GLY A 256 22.05 -5.00 -3.23
N LEU A 257 22.72 -3.90 -3.52
CA LEU A 257 24.03 -3.54 -3.02
C LEU A 257 24.03 -2.07 -2.64
N GLU A 258 24.47 -1.78 -1.43
CA GLU A 258 24.75 -0.43 -0.96
C GLU A 258 26.25 -0.23 -0.77
N LEU A 259 26.76 0.93 -1.17
CA LEU A 259 28.17 1.32 -1.14
C LEU A 259 28.31 2.73 -0.55
N GLN A 260 29.09 2.86 0.52
CA GLN A 260 29.53 4.14 1.09
C GLN A 260 30.79 4.61 0.34
N LEU A 261 30.62 5.17 -0.85
CA LEU A 261 31.72 5.56 -1.76
C LEU A 261 32.70 6.57 -1.12
N THR A 262 32.17 7.50 -0.31
CA THR A 262 32.92 8.44 0.53
C THR A 262 32.12 8.68 1.82
N GLU A 263 32.62 9.46 2.77
CA GLU A 263 31.83 9.84 3.98
C GLU A 263 30.51 10.58 3.66
N LYS A 264 30.39 11.18 2.47
CA LYS A 264 29.24 11.98 2.06
C LYS A 264 28.39 11.36 0.95
N VAL A 265 28.90 10.34 0.27
CA VAL A 265 28.27 9.75 -0.92
C VAL A 265 27.89 8.30 -0.64
N LEU A 266 26.59 8.03 -0.72
CA LEU A 266 26.00 6.70 -0.63
C LEU A 266 25.41 6.33 -1.99
N LEU A 267 25.76 5.17 -2.50
CA LEU A 267 25.15 4.56 -3.69
C LEU A 267 24.36 3.34 -3.25
N ASN A 268 23.13 3.21 -3.73
CA ASN A 268 22.32 2.02 -3.60
C ASN A 268 21.88 1.57 -4.99
N MET A 269 21.93 0.26 -5.24
CA MET A 269 21.40 -0.35 -6.45
C MET A 269 20.65 -1.63 -6.07
N ARG A 270 19.54 -1.87 -6.75
CA ARG A 270 18.67 -3.03 -6.55
C ARG A 270 18.17 -3.55 -7.88
N VAL A 271 18.20 -4.86 -8.04
CA VAL A 271 17.50 -5.56 -9.13
C VAL A 271 16.33 -6.30 -8.50
N SER A 272 15.15 -6.11 -9.08
CA SER A 272 13.89 -6.65 -8.57
C SER A 272 13.19 -7.45 -9.66
N LYS A 273 12.52 -8.53 -9.29
CA LYS A 273 11.49 -9.19 -10.10
C LYS A 273 10.14 -8.96 -9.42
N ASN A 274 9.14 -8.57 -10.21
CA ASN A 274 7.84 -8.11 -9.76
C ASN A 274 6.75 -9.05 -10.29
N TRP A 275 5.74 -9.30 -9.47
CA TRP A 275 4.54 -10.04 -9.85
C TRP A 275 3.29 -9.38 -9.28
N ALA A 276 2.14 -9.59 -9.94
CA ALA A 276 0.84 -9.48 -9.29
C ALA A 276 0.64 -10.70 -8.37
N ASP A 277 -0.06 -10.55 -7.25
CA ASP A 277 -0.42 -11.71 -6.42
C ASP A 277 -1.52 -12.52 -7.10
N GLU A 278 -2.55 -11.82 -7.57
CA GLU A 278 -3.65 -12.33 -8.37
C GLU A 278 -3.70 -11.59 -9.71
N PRO A 279 -3.46 -12.28 -10.85
CA PRO A 279 -3.56 -11.67 -12.18
C PRO A 279 -5.02 -11.38 -12.54
N PHE A 280 -5.24 -10.40 -13.42
CA PHE A 280 -6.56 -10.11 -13.96
C PHE A 280 -6.74 -10.73 -15.34
N ASN A 281 -7.86 -11.41 -15.56
CA ASN A 281 -8.23 -11.95 -16.88
C ASN A 281 -8.99 -10.90 -17.70
N PRO A 282 -8.35 -10.23 -18.68
CA PRO A 282 -9.00 -9.14 -19.41
C PRO A 282 -10.11 -9.65 -20.34
N PRO A 283 -11.14 -8.82 -20.65
CA PRO A 283 -12.15 -9.18 -21.63
C PRO A 283 -11.52 -9.52 -22.98
N LYS A 284 -12.10 -10.49 -23.69
CA LYS A 284 -11.57 -10.98 -24.96
C LYS A 284 -11.25 -9.83 -25.89
N SER A 285 -10.00 -9.76 -26.33
CA SER A 285 -9.51 -8.63 -27.11
C SER A 285 -8.64 -9.03 -28.29
N ILE A 286 -8.46 -8.08 -29.21
CA ILE A 286 -7.49 -8.14 -30.29
C ILE A 286 -6.63 -6.88 -30.29
N LYS A 287 -5.35 -7.01 -30.64
CA LYS A 287 -4.46 -5.84 -30.78
C LYS A 287 -4.58 -5.26 -32.19
N VAL A 288 -4.93 -3.97 -32.29
CA VAL A 288 -5.00 -3.21 -33.55
C VAL A 288 -4.15 -1.95 -33.41
N GLY A 289 -3.02 -1.90 -34.11
CA GLY A 289 -2.09 -0.77 -34.05
C GLY A 289 -1.57 -0.47 -32.64
N GLY A 290 -1.20 -1.52 -31.89
CA GLY A 290 -0.73 -1.42 -30.50
C GLY A 290 -1.85 -1.27 -29.45
N ASN A 291 -3.07 -0.93 -29.86
CA ASN A 291 -4.18 -0.74 -28.92
C ASN A 291 -5.02 -2.00 -28.77
N ARG A 292 -5.46 -2.27 -27.54
CA ARG A 292 -6.41 -3.33 -27.23
C ARG A 292 -7.83 -2.94 -27.65
N VAL A 293 -8.45 -3.76 -28.48
CA VAL A 293 -9.86 -3.60 -28.89
C VAL A 293 -10.65 -4.80 -28.39
N TYR A 294 -11.61 -4.56 -27.51
CA TYR A 294 -12.49 -5.59 -26.97
C TYR A 294 -13.44 -6.11 -28.05
N VAL A 295 -13.43 -7.42 -28.27
CA VAL A 295 -14.23 -8.09 -29.31
C VAL A 295 -15.71 -8.10 -28.93
N ALA A 296 -15.99 -8.36 -27.66
CA ALA A 296 -17.34 -8.43 -27.11
C ALA A 296 -17.36 -7.94 -25.66
N PRO A 297 -17.24 -6.62 -25.41
CA PRO A 297 -17.08 -6.07 -24.06
C PRO A 297 -18.26 -6.35 -23.11
N ASN A 298 -19.42 -6.71 -23.65
CA ASN A 298 -20.61 -7.05 -22.86
C ASN A 298 -20.69 -8.54 -22.47
N LEU A 299 -19.78 -9.39 -22.96
CA LEU A 299 -19.72 -10.81 -22.63
C LEU A 299 -18.61 -11.02 -21.59
N SER A 300 -18.86 -10.62 -20.34
CA SER A 300 -17.84 -10.66 -19.28
C SER A 300 -17.34 -12.05 -18.92
N PHE A 301 -18.06 -13.12 -19.31
CA PHE A 301 -17.59 -14.50 -19.19
C PHE A 301 -16.55 -14.91 -20.24
N TRP A 302 -16.30 -14.05 -21.24
CA TRP A 302 -15.35 -14.33 -22.31
C TRP A 302 -14.11 -13.46 -22.15
N THR A 303 -13.11 -14.03 -21.48
CA THR A 303 -11.84 -13.38 -21.16
C THR A 303 -10.67 -14.04 -21.88
N ASP A 304 -9.56 -13.32 -21.96
CA ASP A 304 -8.23 -13.88 -22.21
C ASP A 304 -7.57 -14.20 -20.85
N GLU A 305 -6.60 -15.12 -20.85
CA GLU A 305 -5.81 -15.44 -19.66
C GLU A 305 -4.80 -14.31 -19.41
N GLY A 306 -4.84 -13.71 -18.22
CA GLY A 306 -3.88 -12.70 -17.78
C GLY A 306 -2.58 -13.32 -17.27
N SER A 307 -1.57 -12.49 -17.10
CA SER A 307 -0.26 -12.88 -16.56
C SER A 307 -0.01 -12.19 -15.22
N ASP A 308 0.63 -12.90 -14.30
CA ASP A 308 1.10 -12.36 -13.03
C ASP A 308 2.47 -11.70 -13.16
N ASP A 309 3.24 -12.00 -14.22
CA ASP A 309 4.60 -11.52 -14.37
C ASP A 309 4.65 -10.05 -14.78
N LEU A 310 5.01 -9.16 -13.86
CA LEU A 310 5.12 -7.72 -14.13
C LEU A 310 6.49 -7.33 -14.71
N GLY A 311 7.45 -8.25 -14.73
CA GLY A 311 8.78 -8.03 -15.28
C GLY A 311 9.85 -7.62 -14.28
N TRP A 312 11.00 -7.21 -14.84
CA TRP A 312 12.21 -6.90 -14.08
C TRP A 312 12.41 -5.40 -13.90
N GLU A 313 13.02 -5.02 -12.79
CA GLU A 313 13.33 -3.64 -12.48
C GLU A 313 14.78 -3.49 -12.00
N ILE A 314 15.46 -2.44 -12.45
CA ILE A 314 16.71 -1.99 -11.87
C ILE A 314 16.49 -0.60 -11.29
N ALA A 315 16.56 -0.48 -9.97
CA ALA A 315 16.45 0.77 -9.24
C ALA A 315 17.81 1.15 -8.65
N SER A 316 18.14 2.44 -8.68
CA SER A 316 19.35 2.94 -8.05
C SER A 316 19.13 4.36 -7.55
N TYR A 317 19.79 4.70 -6.45
CA TYR A 317 19.90 6.08 -6.02
C TYR A 317 21.31 6.39 -5.56
N ILE A 318 21.71 7.63 -5.74
CA ILE A 318 22.93 8.19 -5.15
C ILE A 318 22.55 9.40 -4.29
N MET A 319 22.95 9.35 -3.03
CA MET A 319 22.74 10.42 -2.07
C MET A 319 24.06 11.11 -1.77
N TYR A 320 24.09 12.43 -1.90
CA TYR A 320 25.21 13.29 -1.55
C TYR A 320 24.84 14.24 -0.41
N LYS A 321 25.44 14.02 0.75
CA LYS A 321 25.32 14.88 1.94
C LYS A 321 26.29 16.06 1.81
N TYR A 322 25.86 17.12 1.15
CA TYR A 322 26.67 18.32 0.93
C TYR A 322 27.08 18.97 2.27
N SER A 323 26.09 19.18 3.14
CA SER A 323 26.22 19.73 4.51
C SER A 323 25.31 18.97 5.49
N PRO A 324 25.33 19.28 6.80
CA PRO A 324 24.36 18.75 7.76
C PRO A 324 22.89 19.02 7.37
N ASP A 325 22.66 20.12 6.64
CA ASP A 325 21.33 20.64 6.35
C ASP A 325 20.90 20.41 4.89
N LEU A 326 21.85 20.16 3.98
CA LEU A 326 21.58 19.96 2.56
C LEU A 326 22.01 18.58 2.09
N THR A 327 21.04 17.82 1.58
CA THR A 327 21.27 16.54 0.89
C THR A 327 20.72 16.61 -0.53
N ILE A 328 21.50 16.15 -1.50
CA ILE A 328 21.08 16.02 -2.90
C ILE A 328 20.99 14.54 -3.24
N GLY A 329 19.86 14.09 -3.78
CA GLY A 329 19.63 12.73 -4.25
C GLY A 329 19.36 12.70 -5.74
N LEU A 330 19.89 11.70 -6.43
CA LEU A 330 19.52 11.34 -7.79
C LEU A 330 19.00 9.89 -7.75
N PHE A 331 17.82 9.68 -8.30
CA PHE A 331 17.08 8.42 -8.25
C PHE A 331 16.76 8.00 -9.68
N GLY A 332 17.11 6.77 -10.03
CA GLY A 332 16.88 6.20 -11.35
C GLY A 332 16.24 4.83 -11.23
N ASN A 333 15.37 4.52 -12.17
CA ASN A 333 14.69 3.25 -12.29
C ASN A 333 14.56 2.89 -13.77
N VAL A 334 14.83 1.64 -14.11
CA VAL A 334 14.57 1.06 -15.43
C VAL A 334 13.71 -0.17 -15.24
N LEU A 335 12.55 -0.17 -15.89
CA LEU A 335 11.59 -1.26 -15.92
C LEU A 335 11.69 -1.96 -17.27
N PHE A 336 11.75 -3.29 -17.21
CA PHE A 336 11.62 -4.21 -18.33
C PHE A 336 10.28 -4.91 -18.15
N PRO A 337 9.19 -4.37 -18.72
CA PRO A 337 7.86 -4.92 -18.57
C PRO A 337 7.78 -6.35 -19.13
N ASP A 338 6.84 -7.11 -18.60
CA ASP A 338 6.48 -8.43 -19.10
C ASP A 338 4.95 -8.49 -19.27
N ASP A 339 4.42 -9.66 -19.63
CA ASP A 339 3.03 -9.83 -20.02
C ASP A 339 2.03 -9.30 -18.97
N GLY A 340 2.29 -9.40 -17.67
CA GLY A 340 1.38 -8.93 -16.62
C GLY A 340 1.18 -7.42 -16.56
N LEU A 341 2.15 -6.62 -17.03
CA LEU A 341 1.96 -5.16 -17.20
C LEU A 341 1.31 -4.83 -18.55
N THR A 342 1.56 -5.61 -19.58
CA THR A 342 0.98 -5.43 -20.92
C THR A 342 -0.49 -5.87 -20.95
N ASP A 343 -0.81 -6.94 -20.25
CA ASP A 343 -2.16 -7.46 -20.02
C ASP A 343 -2.89 -6.70 -18.95
N GLY A 344 -2.13 -6.19 -17.97
CA GLY A 344 -2.59 -5.30 -16.94
C GLY A 344 -3.32 -6.04 -15.83
N SER A 345 -3.00 -5.62 -14.61
CA SER A 345 -3.66 -6.10 -13.40
C SER A 345 -4.19 -4.93 -12.57
N PHE A 346 -5.05 -5.22 -11.59
CA PHE A 346 -5.50 -4.21 -10.64
C PHE A 346 -4.46 -4.08 -9.52
N LEU A 347 -3.56 -3.11 -9.67
CA LEU A 347 -2.42 -2.89 -8.76
C LEU A 347 -2.50 -1.54 -8.04
N HIS A 348 -3.09 -0.54 -8.69
CA HIS A 348 -3.10 0.85 -8.23
C HIS A 348 -4.27 1.10 -7.28
N PHE A 349 -4.20 2.17 -6.50
CA PHE A 349 -5.22 2.54 -5.51
C PHE A 349 -5.62 1.34 -4.63
N TYR A 350 -4.62 0.65 -4.07
CA TYR A 350 -4.83 -0.51 -3.22
C TYR A 350 -5.57 -1.66 -3.92
N GLY A 351 -5.21 -1.96 -5.18
CA GLY A 351 -5.79 -3.07 -5.94
C GLY A 351 -7.15 -2.80 -6.58
N THR A 352 -7.55 -1.52 -6.72
CA THR A 352 -8.86 -1.15 -7.30
C THR A 352 -8.76 -0.46 -8.65
N GLN A 353 -7.56 -0.02 -9.04
CA GLN A 353 -7.32 0.60 -10.34
C GLN A 353 -6.42 -0.27 -11.23
N TYR A 354 -6.89 -0.44 -12.47
CA TYR A 354 -6.23 -1.18 -13.54
C TYR A 354 -4.93 -0.48 -14.01
N SER A 355 -3.90 -1.28 -14.29
CA SER A 355 -2.53 -0.82 -14.61
C SER A 355 -2.02 -1.27 -15.99
N GLY A 356 -2.91 -1.67 -16.91
CA GLY A 356 -2.50 -2.17 -18.24
C GLY A 356 -1.86 -1.14 -19.15
N GLY A 357 -0.72 -1.52 -19.73
CA GLY A 357 -0.01 -0.77 -20.76
C GLY A 357 -0.54 -1.03 -22.18
N THR A 358 -0.02 -0.24 -23.14
CA THR A 358 -0.25 -0.46 -24.57
C THR A 358 0.83 -1.31 -25.23
N ASP A 359 1.99 -1.46 -24.57
CA ASP A 359 3.15 -2.20 -25.09
C ASP A 359 4.07 -2.68 -23.96
N ASP A 360 5.09 -3.48 -24.30
CA ASP A 360 6.11 -4.03 -23.39
C ASP A 360 7.47 -3.29 -23.46
N ASP A 361 7.47 -2.09 -24.04
CA ASP A 361 8.68 -1.28 -24.20
C ASP A 361 9.34 -0.93 -22.86
N THR A 362 10.68 -1.04 -22.84
CA THR A 362 11.49 -0.66 -21.67
C THR A 362 11.26 0.79 -21.30
N SER A 363 10.92 1.02 -20.03
CA SER A 363 10.60 2.34 -19.49
C SER A 363 11.62 2.76 -18.45
N ALA A 364 11.94 4.05 -18.39
CA ALA A 364 12.90 4.60 -17.43
C ALA A 364 12.32 5.82 -16.72
N TYR A 365 12.55 5.89 -15.41
CA TYR A 365 12.20 7.03 -14.56
C TYR A 365 13.47 7.57 -13.91
N LEU A 366 13.68 8.89 -14.01
CA LEU A 366 14.82 9.58 -13.43
C LEU A 366 14.33 10.87 -12.77
N PHE A 367 14.61 11.03 -11.49
CA PHE A 367 14.37 12.28 -10.80
C PHE A 367 15.51 12.62 -9.85
N TRP A 368 15.62 13.88 -9.50
CA TRP A 368 16.55 14.35 -8.49
C TRP A 368 15.80 15.20 -7.48
N MET A 369 16.33 15.26 -6.25
CA MET A 369 15.74 16.00 -5.16
C MET A 369 16.82 16.64 -4.32
N ALA A 370 16.60 17.89 -3.90
CA ALA A 370 17.39 18.54 -2.87
C ALA A 370 16.54 18.70 -1.60
N ILE A 371 17.01 18.13 -0.50
CA ILE A 371 16.39 18.25 0.81
C ILE A 371 17.19 19.27 1.61
N LEU A 372 16.57 20.41 1.92
CA LEU A 372 17.15 21.48 2.73
C LEU A 372 16.38 21.58 4.06
N LYS A 373 17.10 21.43 5.17
CA LYS A 373 16.59 21.66 6.53
C LYS A 373 17.00 23.05 6.99
N PHE A 374 16.08 23.77 7.65
CA PHE A 374 16.31 25.12 8.19
C PHE A 374 16.29 25.12 9.71
#